data_AF-A0A444XIN7-F1
#
_entry.id   AF-A0A444XIN7-F1
#
_cell.length_a   1.000
_cell.length_b   1.000
_cell.length_c   1.000
_cell.angle_alpha   90.00
_cell.angle_beta   90.00
_cell.angle_gamma   90.00
#
_symmetry.space_group_name_H-M   'P 1'
#
loop_
_entity.id
_entity.type
_entity.pdbx_description
1 polymer ?
#
loop_
_entity_poly.entity_id
_entity_poly.type
_entity_poly.pdbx_seq_one_letter_code
_entity_poly.pdbx_strand_id
1 'polypeptide(L)' 'MGVGNLAAAKYVKESILKEIPSAKVDAMELDLSSFEFVKKFASEFNSSGLPLNILM' A
#
# COMPACT_ATOMS: atom_id res chain seq x y z
N MET A 1 0.19 -0.52 2.32
CA MET A 1 -1.27 -0.33 2.14
C MET A 1 -1.60 -0.53 0.67
N GLY A 2 -2.45 -1.50 0.34
CA GLY A 2 -2.95 -1.67 -1.04
C GLY A 2 -4.06 -0.67 -1.32
N VAL A 3 -4.00 0.05 -2.44
CA VAL A 3 -4.97 1.10 -2.79
C VAL A 3 -5.35 1.05 -4.27
N GLY A 4 -6.63 1.30 -4.58
CA GLY A 4 -7.12 1.42 -5.96
C GLY A 4 -6.86 2.79 -6.60
N ASN A 5 -6.40 3.79 -5.84
CA ASN A 5 -6.04 5.11 -6.35
C ASN A 5 -4.82 5.67 -5.62
N LEU A 6 -3.67 5.71 -6.30
CA LEU A 6 -2.41 6.20 -5.75
C LEU A 6 -2.40 7.70 -5.48
N ALA A 7 -3.13 8.49 -6.27
CA ALA A 7 -3.20 9.94 -6.07
C ALA A 7 -3.91 10.27 -4.75
N ALA A 8 -5.06 9.65 -4.49
CA ALA A 8 -5.76 9.77 -3.21
C ALA A 8 -4.90 9.29 -2.03
N ALA A 9 -4.19 8.17 -2.20
CA ALA A 9 -3.31 7.61 -1.17
C ALA A 9 -2.13 8.54 -0.82
N LYS A 10 -1.63 9.33 -1.78
CA LYS A 10 -0.58 10.33 -1.51
C LYS A 10 -1.07 11.40 -0.53
N TYR A 11 -2.27 11.93 -0.73
CA TYR A 11 -2.85 12.92 0.18
C TYR A 11 -3.05 12.35 1.59
N VAL A 12 -3.55 11.11 1.70
CA VAL A 12 -3.72 10.44 3.00
C VAL A 12 -2.36 10.21 3.68
N LYS A 13 -1.35 9.76 2.95
CA LYS A 13 0.02 9.58 3.47
C LYS A 13 0.57 10.90 4.01
N GLU A 14 0.41 12.00 3.29
CA GLU A 14 0.84 13.33 3.73
C GLU A 14 0.11 13.79 5.00
N SER A 15 -1.20 13.56 5.11
CA SER A 15 -1.96 13.87 6.33
C SER A 15 -1.50 13.05 7.52
N ILE A 16 -1.28 11.73 7.35
CA ILE A 16 -0.76 10.86 8.42
C ILE A 16 0.62 11.34 8.89
N LEU A 17 1.51 11.71 7.96
CA LEU A 17 2.85 12.19 8.31
C LEU A 17 2.84 13.57 8.98
N LYS A 18 1.83 14.41 8.73
CA LYS A 18 1.65 15.67 9.46
C LYS A 18 1.25 15.43 10.92
N GLU A 19 0.40 14.45 11.16
CA GLU A 19 -0.08 14.11 12.51
C GLU A 19 0.94 13.25 13.29
N ILE A 20 1.59 12.31 12.60
CA ILE A 20 2.56 11.37 13.15
C ILE A 20 3.82 11.37 12.27
N PRO A 21 4.76 12.30 12.49
CA PRO A 21 5.95 12.46 11.64
C PRO A 21 6.86 11.23 11.57
N SER A 22 6.83 10.36 12.59
CA SER A 22 7.62 9.12 12.64
C SER A 22 6.93 7.91 12.00
N ALA A 23 5.70 8.06 11.51
CA ALA A 23 4.97 6.95 10.91
C ALA A 23 5.65 6.47 9.62
N LYS A 24 5.74 5.15 9.44
CA LYS A 24 6.22 4.52 8.20
C LYS A 24 5.04 3.95 7.45
N VAL A 25 4.63 4.63 6.38
CA VAL A 25 3.46 4.26 5.59
C VAL A 25 3.86 4.22 4.12
N ASP A 26 3.67 3.06 3.49
CA ASP A 26 3.85 2.88 2.06
C ASP A 26 2.54 2.49 1.39
N ALA A 27 2.29 3.10 0.23
CA ALA A 27 1.13 2.83 -0.60
C ALA A 27 1.59 2.03 -1.83
N MET A 28 0.85 0.98 -2.13
CA MET A 28 1.08 0.10 -3.27
C MET A 28 -0.22 -0.02 -4.05
N GLU A 29 -0.13 -0.13 -5.37
CA GLU A 29 -1.30 -0.29 -6.23
C GLU A 29 -1.96 -1.65 -5.96
N LEU A 30 -3.27 -1.65 -5.72
CA LEU A 30 -4.07 -2.86 -5.59
C LEU A 30 -5.45 -2.60 -6.16
N ASP A 31 -5.75 -3.27 -7.28
CA ASP A 31 -7.07 -3.35 -7.85
C ASP A 31 -7.63 -4.76 -7.67
N LEU A 32 -8.75 -4.86 -6.94
CA LEU A 32 -9.42 -6.12 -6.65
C LEU A 32 -10.39 -6.56 -7.75
N SER A 33 -10.63 -5.71 -8.76
CA SER A 33 -11.47 -6.06 -9.91
C SER A 33 -10.79 -7.07 -10.85
N SER A 34 -9.48 -7.25 -10.75
CA SER A 34 -8.70 -8.14 -11.61
C SER A 34 -7.65 -8.94 -10.84
N PHE A 35 -7.67 -10.26 -11.04
CA PHE A 35 -6.68 -11.17 -10.46
C PHE A 35 -5.25 -10.91 -10.97
N GLU A 36 -5.08 -10.31 -12.15
CA GLU A 36 -3.75 -9.94 -12.65
C GLU A 36 -3.10 -8.87 -11.76
N PHE A 37 -3.88 -7.86 -11.37
CA PHE A 37 -3.42 -6.81 -10.46
C PHE A 37 -3.18 -7.35 -9.05
N VAL A 38 -4.01 -8.27 -8.57
CA VAL A 38 -3.78 -8.96 -7.28
C VAL A 38 -2.46 -9.73 -7.29
N LYS A 39 -2.16 -10.47 -8.36
CA LYS A 39 -0.89 -11.20 -8.52
C LYS A 39 0.31 -10.25 -8.60
N LYS A 40 0.18 -9.14 -9.34
CA LYS A 40 1.21 -8.09 -9.42
C LYS A 40 1.51 -7.53 -8.03
N PHE A 41 0.48 -7.11 -7.29
CA PHE A 41 0.62 -6.61 -5.93
C PHE A 41 1.34 -7.62 -5.02
N ALA A 42 0.93 -8.89 -5.04
CA ALA A 42 1.57 -9.93 -4.22
C ALA A 42 3.05 -10.12 -4.57
N SER A 43 3.39 -10.10 -5.86
CA SER A 43 4.78 -10.19 -6.33
C SER A 43 5.64 -9.00 -5.86
N GLU A 44 5.10 -7.78 -5.99
CA GLU A 44 5.77 -6.56 -5.55
C GLU A 44 5.94 -6.53 -4.03
N PHE A 45 4.90 -6.93 -3.27
CA PHE A 45 4.97 -7.01 -1.82
C PHE A 45 6.02 -8.02 -1.37
N ASN A 46 6.04 -9.23 -1.96
CA ASN A 46 7.04 -10.24 -1.64
C ASN A 46 8.47 -9.76 -1.94
N SER A 47 8.65 -9.02 -3.04
CA SER A 47 9.95 -8.45 -3.41
C SER A 47 10.44 -7.35 -2.47
N SER A 48 9.55 -6.74 -1.68
CA SER A 48 9.92 -5.74 -0.67
C SER A 48 10.71 -6.33 0.52
N GLY A 49 10.61 -7.65 0.73
CA GLY A 49 11.24 -8.34 1.86
C GLY A 49 10.65 -7.97 3.23
N LEU A 50 9.51 -7.27 3.27
CA LEU A 50 8.83 -6.92 4.51
C LEU A 50 7.99 -8.09 5.03
N PRO A 51 7.97 -8.34 6.36
CA PRO A 51 7.11 -9.37 6.93
C PRO A 51 5.64 -8.96 6.85
N LEU A 52 4.78 -9.87 6.39
CA LEU A 52 3.33 -9.71 6.46
C LEU A 52 2.82 -10.17 7.83
N ASN A 53 2.59 -9.23 8.74
CA ASN A 53 2.11 -9.55 10.07
C ASN A 53 0.58 -9.65 10.14
N ILE A 54 -0.14 -8.83 9.37
CA ILE A 54 -1.60 -8.74 9.37
C ILE A 54 -2.08 -8.45 7.95
N LEU A 55 -3.14 -9.14 7.52
CA LEU A 55 -3.93 -8.86 6.32
C LEU A 55 -5.41 -8.91 6.71
N MET A 56 -6.18 -7.88 6.36
CA MET A 56 -7.62 -7.75 6.64
C MET A 56 -8.38 -7.48 5.35
#